data_AF-A0A9D7HTU6-F1
#
_entry.id   AF-A0A9D7HTU6-F1
#
_cell.length_a   1.000
_cell.length_b   1.000
_cell.length_c   1.000
_cell.angle_alpha   90.00
_cell.angle_beta   90.00
_cell.angle_gamma   90.00
#
_symmetry.space_group_name_H-M   'P 1'
#
loop_
_entity.id
_entity.type
_entity.pdbx_description
1 polymer ?
#
loop_
_entity_poly.entity_id
_entity_poly.type
_entity_poly.pdbx_seq_one_letter_code
_entity_poly.pdbx_strand_id
1 'polypeptide(L)'
;MKREVPFIITLVVGIAFIVQYFVPHPPFDSFEDTFNNWFAIVGSFAIWLGALSLFKMAMLRVARKQHDWPLSLVIIVCFLMMVVVGFIDGYTGLNNSPPTSFRDPGTNFDWLYMYIYTPLSSTMFAILAFFVASASYRAFRARNTGNAVVACRILRDAWACAAGRYPVRIHA
;
A
#
# COMPACT_ATOMS: atom_id res chain seq x y z
N MET A 1 -19.73 8.25 19.31
CA MET A 1 -20.21 9.58 18.85
C MET A 1 -19.26 10.32 17.89
N LYS A 2 -18.04 10.77 18.24
CA LYS A 2 -17.15 11.48 17.26
C LYS A 2 -16.63 10.63 16.08
N ARG A 3 -16.74 9.29 16.16
CA ARG A 3 -16.34 8.34 15.09
C ARG A 3 -17.53 7.74 14.32
N GLU A 4 -18.76 7.91 14.81
CA GLU A 4 -19.97 7.37 14.15
C GLU A 4 -20.39 8.25 12.96
N VAL A 5 -20.25 9.57 13.08
CA VAL A 5 -20.60 10.51 12.01
C VAL A 5 -19.78 10.27 10.73
N PRO A 6 -18.43 10.15 10.78
CA PRO A 6 -17.65 9.82 9.58
C PRO A 6 -18.05 8.47 8.98
N PHE A 7 -18.34 7.48 9.81
CA PHE A 7 -18.71 6.14 9.35
C PHE A 7 -20.04 6.13 8.58
N ILE A 8 -21.06 6.81 9.11
CA ILE A 8 -22.36 6.94 8.46
C ILE A 8 -22.23 7.68 7.13
N ILE A 9 -21.45 8.76 7.08
CA ILE A 9 -21.22 9.51 5.84
C ILE A 9 -20.56 8.61 4.79
N THR A 10 -19.49 7.88 5.14
CA THR A 10 -18.82 6.98 4.20
C THR A 10 -19.71 5.83 3.73
N LEU A 11 -20.61 5.35 4.58
CA LEU A 11 -21.56 4.28 4.25
C LEU A 11 -22.62 4.76 3.26
N VAL A 12 -23.21 5.93 3.51
CA VAL A 12 -24.21 6.52 2.60
C VAL A 12 -23.59 6.87 1.25
N VAL A 13 -22.41 7.47 1.26
CA VAL A 13 -21.67 7.81 0.03
C VAL A 13 -21.31 6.54 -0.76
N GLY A 14 -20.82 5.49 -0.08
CA GLY A 14 -20.49 4.21 -0.73
C GLY A 14 -21.70 3.53 -1.37
N ILE A 15 -22.85 3.53 -0.71
CA ILE A 15 -24.10 2.97 -1.28
C ILE A 15 -24.54 3.81 -2.49
N ALA A 16 -24.43 5.13 -2.43
CA ALA A 16 -24.77 6.01 -3.55
C ALA A 16 -23.91 5.70 -4.80
N PHE A 17 -22.61 5.46 -4.63
CA PHE A 17 -21.72 5.06 -5.73
C PHE A 17 -22.10 3.72 -6.37
N ILE A 18 -22.48 2.73 -5.55
CA ILE A 18 -22.93 1.42 -6.07
C ILE A 18 -24.19 1.61 -6.91
N VAL A 19 -25.18 2.37 -6.39
CA VAL A 19 -26.43 2.61 -7.12
C VAL A 19 -26.20 3.39 -8.42
N GLN A 20 -25.32 4.40 -8.38
CA GLN A 20 -24.92 5.17 -9.57
C GLN A 20 -24.30 4.28 -10.65
N TYR A 21 -23.40 3.35 -10.27
CA TYR A 21 -22.75 2.45 -11.22
C TYR A 21 -23.74 1.52 -11.95
N PHE A 22 -24.82 1.08 -11.28
CA PHE A 22 -25.79 0.16 -11.87
C PHE A 22 -26.96 0.85 -12.61
N VAL A 23 -27.22 2.14 -12.36
CA VAL A 23 -28.33 2.89 -13.01
C VAL A 23 -27.81 4.19 -13.64
N PRO A 24 -27.25 4.14 -14.87
CA PRO A 24 -26.81 5.32 -15.58
C PRO A 24 -28.03 6.03 -16.22
N HIS A 25 -28.71 6.89 -15.45
CA HIS A 25 -29.74 7.80 -15.94
C HIS A 25 -29.32 9.26 -15.73
N PRO A 26 -29.48 10.16 -16.72
CA PRO A 26 -29.32 11.61 -16.51
C PRO A 26 -30.32 12.04 -15.43
N PRO A 27 -29.93 12.73 -14.33
CA PRO A 27 -28.78 13.64 -14.15
C PRO A 27 -27.56 13.07 -13.40
N PHE A 28 -27.51 11.77 -13.09
CA PHE A 28 -26.45 11.15 -12.27
C PHE A 28 -25.08 11.04 -12.97
N ASP A 29 -25.03 11.23 -14.28
CA ASP A 29 -23.81 11.26 -15.10
C ASP A 29 -22.84 12.40 -14.65
N SER A 30 -23.39 13.57 -14.35
CA SER A 30 -22.60 14.74 -13.91
C SER A 30 -21.89 14.59 -12.56
N PHE A 31 -22.39 13.69 -11.69
CA PHE A 31 -21.74 13.39 -10.42
C PHE A 31 -20.49 12.53 -10.60
N GLU A 32 -20.48 11.66 -11.61
CA GLU A 32 -19.31 10.84 -11.97
C GLU A 32 -18.15 11.73 -12.41
N ASP A 33 -18.39 12.63 -13.36
CA ASP A 33 -17.37 13.56 -13.87
C ASP A 33 -16.81 14.46 -12.76
N THR A 34 -17.67 14.99 -11.90
CA THR A 34 -17.24 15.83 -10.78
C THR A 34 -16.36 15.05 -9.81
N PHE A 35 -16.76 13.81 -9.48
CA PHE A 35 -16.01 12.97 -8.55
C PHE A 35 -14.69 12.49 -9.15
N ASN A 36 -14.69 12.10 -10.42
CA ASN A 36 -13.48 11.74 -11.16
C ASN A 36 -12.48 12.90 -11.21
N ASN A 37 -12.94 14.13 -11.44
CA ASN A 37 -12.09 15.32 -11.39
C ASN A 37 -11.51 15.56 -9.98
N TRP A 38 -12.33 15.47 -8.93
CA TRP A 38 -11.85 15.56 -7.55
C TRP A 38 -10.82 14.48 -7.23
N PHE A 39 -11.08 13.23 -7.64
CA PHE A 39 -10.17 12.11 -7.44
C PHE A 39 -8.85 12.31 -8.20
N ALA A 40 -8.90 12.84 -9.42
CA ALA A 40 -7.70 13.17 -10.20
C ALA A 40 -6.85 14.26 -9.52
N ILE A 41 -7.48 15.31 -8.97
CA ILE A 41 -6.79 16.36 -8.21
C ILE A 41 -6.11 15.77 -6.97
N VAL A 42 -6.84 15.01 -6.15
CA VAL A 42 -6.30 14.38 -4.93
C VAL A 42 -5.20 13.35 -5.28
N GLY A 43 -5.43 12.54 -6.31
CA GLY A 43 -4.48 11.54 -6.80
C GLY A 43 -3.16 12.17 -7.24
N SER A 44 -3.22 13.34 -7.90
CA SER A 44 -2.03 14.09 -8.32
C SER A 44 -1.16 14.48 -7.11
N PHE A 45 -1.76 15.02 -6.05
CA PHE A 45 -1.02 15.33 -4.81
C PHE A 45 -0.52 14.08 -4.09
N ALA A 46 -1.32 13.00 -4.08
CA ALA A 46 -0.97 11.75 -3.43
C ALA A 46 0.27 11.09 -4.06
N ILE A 47 0.42 11.15 -5.38
CA ILE A 47 1.61 10.64 -6.08
C ILE A 47 2.88 11.35 -5.58
N TRP A 48 2.85 12.68 -5.47
CA TRP A 48 3.98 13.46 -4.96
C TRP A 48 4.30 13.14 -3.50
N LEU A 49 3.28 13.09 -2.64
CA LEU A 49 3.47 12.75 -1.22
C LEU A 49 4.00 11.32 -1.04
N GLY A 50 3.52 10.37 -1.84
CA GLY A 50 4.00 8.99 -1.85
C GLY A 50 5.46 8.90 -2.26
N ALA A 51 5.83 9.54 -3.37
CA ALA A 51 7.20 9.60 -3.86
C ALA A 51 8.15 10.22 -2.82
N LEU A 52 7.79 11.37 -2.26
CA LEU A 52 8.60 12.06 -1.25
C LEU A 52 8.76 11.24 0.04
N SER A 53 7.70 10.54 0.48
CA SER A 53 7.75 9.68 1.66
C SER A 53 8.72 8.51 1.46
N LEU A 54 8.64 7.83 0.31
CA LEU A 54 9.55 6.74 -0.05
C LEU A 54 10.99 7.22 -0.14
N PHE A 55 11.20 8.34 -0.85
CA PHE A 55 12.53 8.90 -1.05
C PHE A 55 13.15 9.34 0.28
N LYS A 56 12.39 10.04 1.13
CA LYS A 56 12.81 10.43 2.49
C LYS A 56 13.18 9.21 3.33
N MET A 57 12.35 8.16 3.34
CA MET A 57 12.64 6.95 4.12
C MET A 57 13.92 6.27 3.65
N ALA A 58 14.10 6.12 2.33
CA ALA A 58 15.29 5.48 1.79
C ALA A 58 16.56 6.30 2.07
N MET A 59 16.50 7.63 1.89
CA MET A 59 17.62 8.54 2.21
C MET A 59 17.97 8.52 3.70
N LEU A 60 16.98 8.53 4.59
CA LEU A 60 17.20 8.50 6.03
C LEU A 60 17.81 7.18 6.51
N ARG A 61 17.57 6.05 5.82
CA ARG A 61 18.24 4.77 6.13
C ARG A 61 19.70 4.78 5.69
N VAL A 62 19.98 5.34 4.50
CA VAL A 62 21.36 5.49 3.99
C VAL A 62 22.16 6.45 4.86
N ALA A 63 21.61 7.62 5.20
CA ALA A 63 22.26 8.63 6.01
C ALA A 63 22.60 8.14 7.43
N ARG A 64 21.74 7.28 8.00
CA ARG A 64 21.95 6.70 9.34
C ARG A 64 22.85 5.46 9.35
N LYS A 65 23.41 5.03 8.21
CA LYS A 65 24.26 3.84 8.07
C LYS A 65 23.77 2.66 8.91
N GLN A 66 22.47 2.39 8.86
CA GLN A 66 21.93 1.21 9.54
C GLN A 66 22.52 -0.05 8.91
N HIS A 67 22.54 -1.15 9.67
CA HIS A 67 23.18 -2.41 9.28
C HIS A 67 22.81 -2.88 7.86
N ASP A 68 21.58 -2.55 7.40
CA ASP A 68 21.04 -2.90 6.07
C ASP A 68 21.13 -1.77 5.03
N TRP A 69 22.20 -0.96 5.06
CA TRP A 69 22.42 0.12 4.09
C TRP A 69 22.38 -0.30 2.60
N PRO A 70 22.88 -1.48 2.16
CA PRO A 70 22.88 -1.81 0.74
C PRO A 70 21.47 -2.08 0.21
N LEU A 71 20.58 -2.66 1.02
CA LEU A 71 19.18 -2.89 0.65
C LEU A 71 18.42 -1.57 0.42
N SER A 72 18.76 -0.54 1.20
CA SER A 72 18.16 0.79 1.02
C SER A 72 18.60 1.45 -0.28
N LEU A 73 19.82 1.18 -0.74
CA LEU A 73 20.32 1.66 -2.03
C LEU A 73 19.58 0.97 -3.19
N VAL A 74 19.34 -0.34 -3.09
CA VAL A 74 18.54 -1.08 -4.09
C VAL A 74 17.14 -0.46 -4.25
N ILE A 75 16.48 -0.09 -3.15
CA ILE A 75 15.16 0.56 -3.21
C ILE A 75 15.22 1.88 -3.99
N ILE A 76 16.25 2.71 -3.76
CA ILE A 76 16.41 3.99 -4.49
C ILE A 76 16.63 3.74 -5.97
N VAL A 77 17.49 2.78 -6.32
CA VAL A 77 17.79 2.42 -7.71
C VAL A 77 16.54 1.88 -8.41
N CYS A 78 15.80 0.96 -7.78
CA CYS A 78 14.55 0.42 -8.34
C CYS A 78 13.49 1.51 -8.52
N PHE A 79 13.34 2.42 -7.55
CA PHE A 79 12.41 3.54 -7.66
C PHE A 79 12.79 4.47 -8.81
N LEU A 80 14.06 4.86 -8.92
CA LEU A 80 14.54 5.73 -9.99
C LEU A 80 14.39 5.05 -11.36
N MET A 81 14.72 3.76 -11.46
CA MET A 81 14.54 2.96 -12.67
C MET A 81 13.07 2.98 -13.12
N MET A 82 12.13 2.70 -12.22
CA MET A 82 10.70 2.67 -12.55
C MET A 82 10.18 4.04 -13.02
N VAL A 83 10.66 5.12 -12.40
CA VAL A 83 10.32 6.49 -12.79
C VAL A 83 10.88 6.81 -14.17
N VAL A 84 12.17 6.54 -14.40
CA VAL A 84 12.83 6.82 -15.69
C VAL A 84 12.19 6.04 -16.83
N VAL A 85 11.94 4.75 -16.65
CA VAL A 85 11.25 3.91 -17.64
C VAL A 85 9.83 4.42 -17.89
N GLY A 86 9.09 4.76 -16.84
CA GLY A 86 7.73 5.31 -16.97
C GLY A 86 7.68 6.64 -17.73
N PHE A 87 8.65 7.54 -17.51
CA PHE A 87 8.75 8.77 -18.29
C PHE A 87 9.12 8.50 -19.75
N ILE A 88 10.12 7.63 -20.01
CA ILE A 88 10.54 7.31 -21.38
C ILE A 88 9.40 6.68 -22.17
N ASP A 89 8.74 5.65 -21.64
CA ASP A 89 7.62 4.97 -22.30
C ASP A 89 6.39 5.87 -22.42
N GLY A 90 6.19 6.80 -21.47
CA GLY A 90 5.15 7.83 -21.59
C GLY A 90 5.40 8.79 -22.76
N TYR A 91 6.64 9.23 -22.97
CA TYR A 91 7.00 10.12 -24.08
C TYR A 91 7.07 9.39 -25.43
N THR A 92 7.58 8.15 -25.47
CA THR A 92 7.70 7.37 -26.71
C THR A 92 6.39 6.72 -27.12
N GLY A 93 5.57 6.25 -26.17
CA GLY A 93 4.25 5.66 -26.41
C GLY A 93 3.26 6.60 -27.11
N LEU A 94 3.33 7.90 -26.80
CA LEU A 94 2.55 8.93 -27.51
C LEU A 94 2.98 9.17 -28.96
N ASN A 95 4.25 8.87 -29.30
CA ASN A 95 4.82 9.11 -30.63
C ASN A 95 4.75 7.87 -31.54
N ASN A 96 4.33 6.72 -31.01
CA ASN A 96 4.13 5.50 -31.80
C ASN A 96 2.77 5.52 -32.50
N SER A 97 2.68 4.88 -33.67
CA SER A 97 1.43 4.65 -34.40
C SER A 97 1.15 3.15 -34.44
N PRO A 98 0.17 2.61 -33.70
CA PRO A 98 -0.83 3.31 -32.87
C PRO A 98 -0.27 3.83 -31.53
N PRO A 99 -0.91 4.86 -30.94
CA PRO A 99 -0.49 5.41 -29.65
C PRO A 99 -0.67 4.34 -28.57
N THR A 100 0.44 3.88 -28.01
CA THR A 100 0.44 2.91 -26.92
C THR A 100 0.46 3.65 -25.60
N SER A 101 -0.51 3.34 -24.73
CA SER A 101 -0.47 3.76 -23.34
C SER A 101 0.63 2.97 -22.63
N PHE A 102 1.22 3.56 -21.60
CA PHE A 102 2.21 2.90 -20.72
C PHE A 102 1.71 1.63 -20.01
N ARG A 103 0.42 1.28 -20.16
CA ARG A 103 -0.21 0.05 -19.66
C ARG A 103 -0.41 -1.02 -20.72
N ASP A 104 -0.10 -0.73 -21.98
CA ASP A 104 -0.33 -1.68 -23.05
C ASP A 104 0.70 -2.82 -23.02
N PRO A 105 0.29 -4.05 -23.37
CA PRO A 105 1.16 -5.21 -23.35
C PRO A 105 2.35 -5.02 -24.29
N GLY A 106 3.57 -5.24 -23.79
CA GLY A 106 4.80 -5.15 -24.58
C GLY A 106 5.56 -3.81 -24.48
N THR A 107 5.09 -2.87 -23.65
CA THR A 107 5.88 -1.71 -23.23
C THR A 107 6.97 -2.13 -22.22
N ASN A 108 8.06 -1.38 -22.13
CA ASN A 108 9.13 -1.70 -21.17
C ASN A 108 8.64 -1.55 -19.73
N PHE A 109 7.73 -0.60 -19.48
CA PHE A 109 7.06 -0.41 -18.20
C PHE A 109 6.22 -1.61 -17.80
N ASP A 110 5.40 -2.16 -18.71
CA ASP A 110 4.59 -3.36 -18.46
C ASP A 110 5.47 -4.57 -18.13
N TRP A 111 6.57 -4.77 -18.88
CA TRP A 111 7.53 -5.82 -18.60
C TRP A 111 8.14 -5.67 -17.19
N LEU A 112 8.58 -4.46 -16.83
CA LEU A 112 9.15 -4.18 -15.52
C LEU A 112 8.11 -4.41 -14.40
N TYR A 113 6.87 -4.04 -14.65
CA TYR A 113 5.77 -4.23 -13.71
C TYR A 113 5.43 -5.72 -13.51
N MET A 114 5.30 -6.49 -14.58
CA MET A 114 4.88 -7.88 -14.53
C MET A 114 5.99 -8.80 -14.02
N TYR A 115 7.25 -8.56 -14.41
CA TYR A 115 8.37 -9.43 -14.06
C TYR A 115 9.13 -9.01 -12.80
N ILE A 116 9.08 -7.74 -12.39
CA ILE A 116 9.74 -7.28 -11.17
C ILE A 116 8.72 -6.93 -10.09
N TYR A 117 7.87 -5.93 -10.32
CA TYR A 117 6.99 -5.43 -9.25
C TYR A 117 5.99 -6.49 -8.75
N THR A 118 5.33 -7.19 -9.66
CA THR A 118 4.29 -8.19 -9.35
C THR A 118 4.82 -9.31 -8.45
N PRO A 119 5.90 -10.05 -8.80
CA PRO A 119 6.43 -11.08 -7.91
C PRO A 119 6.95 -10.52 -6.58
N LEU A 120 7.59 -9.34 -6.57
CA LEU A 120 8.05 -8.71 -5.33
C LEU A 120 6.88 -8.44 -4.37
N SER A 121 5.77 -7.89 -4.88
CA SER A 121 4.57 -7.65 -4.07
C SER A 121 3.97 -8.96 -3.55
N SER A 122 3.95 -10.01 -4.38
CA SER A 122 3.47 -11.35 -4.00
C SER A 122 4.32 -11.97 -2.88
N THR A 123 5.65 -11.83 -2.94
CA THR A 123 6.53 -12.35 -1.88
C THR A 123 6.29 -11.68 -0.52
N MET A 124 5.99 -10.37 -0.49
CA MET A 124 5.61 -9.68 0.75
C MET A 124 4.38 -10.32 1.38
N PHE A 125 3.34 -10.59 0.58
CA PHE A 125 2.12 -11.24 1.07
C PHE A 125 2.35 -12.71 1.45
N ALA A 126 3.14 -13.45 0.66
CA ALA A 126 3.46 -14.86 0.94
C ALA A 126 4.23 -15.01 2.26
N ILE A 127 5.23 -14.15 2.50
CA ILE A 127 5.99 -14.13 3.76
C ILE A 127 5.07 -13.79 4.94
N LEU A 128 4.17 -12.83 4.77
CA LEU A 128 3.19 -12.47 5.81
C LEU A 128 2.25 -13.64 6.11
N ALA A 129 1.74 -14.32 5.10
CA ALA A 129 0.88 -15.50 5.27
C ALA A 129 1.63 -16.63 6.02
N PHE A 130 2.89 -16.88 5.68
CA PHE A 130 3.72 -17.86 6.38
C PHE A 130 3.95 -17.49 7.86
N PHE A 131 4.18 -16.21 8.15
CA PHE A 131 4.28 -15.75 9.55
C PHE A 131 2.97 -15.91 10.32
N VAL A 132 1.83 -15.59 9.71
CA VAL A 132 0.51 -15.79 10.34
C VAL A 132 0.25 -17.29 10.60
N ALA A 133 0.57 -18.15 9.64
CA ALA A 133 0.43 -19.60 9.79
C ALA A 133 1.32 -20.15 10.92
N SER A 134 2.59 -19.76 10.97
CA SER A 134 3.53 -20.20 12.01
C SER A 134 3.16 -19.69 13.41
N ALA A 135 2.68 -18.44 13.52
CA ALA A 135 2.15 -17.90 14.77
C ALA A 135 0.89 -18.65 15.23
N SER A 136 -0.03 -18.93 14.30
CA SER A 136 -1.27 -19.66 14.59
C SER A 136 -1.00 -21.09 15.05
N TYR A 137 -0.09 -21.81 14.39
CA TYR A 137 0.31 -23.16 14.81
C TYR A 137 0.90 -23.17 16.24
N ARG A 138 1.75 -22.20 16.57
CA ARG A 138 2.30 -22.05 17.94
C ARG A 138 1.21 -21.71 18.97
N ALA A 139 0.22 -20.90 18.60
CA ALA A 139 -0.89 -20.55 19.47
C ALA A 139 -1.80 -21.76 19.77
N PHE A 140 -2.07 -22.61 18.78
CA PHE A 140 -2.91 -23.81 18.96
C PHE A 140 -2.18 -24.95 19.68
N ARG A 141 -0.84 -25.01 19.64
CA ARG A 141 -0.03 -26.01 20.36
C ARG A 141 0.02 -25.77 21.90
N ALA A 142 -0.50 -24.66 22.43
CA ALA A 142 -0.58 -24.41 23.87
C ALA A 142 -1.64 -25.31 24.56
N ARG A 143 -1.26 -26.55 24.86
CA ARG A 143 -2.16 -27.61 25.39
C ARG A 143 -2.66 -27.37 26.82
N ASN A 144 -2.05 -26.48 27.59
CA ASN A 144 -2.42 -26.21 28.99
C ASN A 144 -3.09 -24.83 29.12
N THR A 145 -4.22 -24.76 29.84
CA THR A 145 -5.00 -23.52 30.06
C THR A 145 -4.15 -22.38 30.63
N GLY A 146 -3.14 -22.70 31.47
CA GLY A 146 -2.19 -21.71 31.98
C GLY A 146 -1.26 -21.11 30.91
N ASN A 147 -0.73 -21.92 30.00
CA ASN A 147 0.20 -21.46 28.96
C ASN A 147 -0.54 -20.69 27.84
N ALA A 148 -1.79 -21.05 27.55
CA ALA A 148 -2.63 -20.32 26.61
C ALA A 148 -2.95 -18.90 27.10
N VAL A 149 -3.19 -18.71 28.40
CA VAL A 149 -3.41 -17.39 29.01
C VAL A 149 -2.15 -16.52 28.95
N VAL A 150 -0.96 -17.08 29.21
CA VAL A 150 0.31 -16.34 29.09
C VAL A 150 0.57 -15.93 27.64
N ALA A 151 0.33 -16.82 26.67
CA ALA A 151 0.45 -16.49 25.25
C ALA A 151 -0.55 -15.40 24.82
N CYS A 152 -1.80 -15.48 25.28
CA CYS A 152 -2.82 -14.47 24.98
C CYS A 152 -2.48 -13.11 25.60
N ARG A 153 -1.87 -13.09 26.80
CA ARG A 153 -1.35 -11.87 27.43
C ARG A 153 -0.20 -11.25 26.63
N ILE A 154 0.75 -12.05 26.18
CA ILE A 154 1.86 -11.58 25.32
C ILE A 154 1.33 -11.05 23.99
N LEU A 155 0.33 -11.70 23.39
CA LEU A 155 -0.29 -11.23 22.14
C LEU A 155 -1.05 -9.91 22.32
N ARG A 156 -1.79 -9.75 23.42
CA ARG A 156 -2.44 -8.48 23.76
C ARG A 156 -1.41 -7.37 24.00
N ASP A 157 -0.35 -7.69 24.72
CA ASP A 157 0.74 -6.76 25.03
C ASP A 157 1.68 -6.52 23.83
N ALA A 158 1.64 -7.35 22.78
CA ALA A 158 2.27 -7.07 21.49
C ALA A 158 1.34 -6.25 20.56
N TRP A 159 0.04 -6.51 20.59
CA TRP A 159 -0.95 -5.82 19.76
C TRP A 159 -1.09 -4.35 20.15
N ALA A 160 -1.16 -4.04 21.44
CA ALA A 160 -1.18 -2.63 21.82
C ALA A 160 0.12 -1.93 21.36
N CYS A 161 1.25 -2.66 21.13
CA CYS A 161 2.65 -2.22 20.89
C CYS A 161 2.77 -1.77 19.46
N ALA A 162 2.22 -2.59 18.58
CA ALA A 162 1.85 -2.18 17.25
C ALA A 162 0.89 -0.97 17.25
N ALA A 163 -0.05 -0.88 18.20
CA ALA A 163 -0.97 0.26 18.31
C ALA A 163 -0.35 1.53 18.96
N GLY A 164 0.95 1.53 19.29
CA GLY A 164 1.68 2.69 19.82
C GLY A 164 1.25 3.12 21.23
N ARG A 165 0.64 2.24 22.04
CA ARG A 165 0.01 2.59 23.32
C ARG A 165 0.83 2.34 24.61
N TYR A 166 2.15 2.07 24.54
CA TYR A 166 2.98 1.93 25.76
C TYR A 166 3.87 3.13 25.94
N PRO A 167 4.00 3.63 27.18
CA PRO A 167 5.23 4.27 27.58
C PRO A 167 6.35 3.22 27.55
N VAL A 168 7.44 3.55 26.87
CA VAL A 168 8.70 2.79 26.87
C VAL A 168 9.20 2.70 28.32
N ARG A 169 8.88 1.61 29.04
CA ARG A 169 9.49 1.30 30.34
C ARG A 169 10.72 0.45 30.08
N ILE A 170 11.85 1.13 29.98
CA ILE A 170 13.18 0.54 30.02
C ILE A 170 13.38 0.07 31.46
N HIS A 171 13.30 -1.24 31.69
CA HIS A 171 13.78 -1.82 32.95
C HIS A 171 15.26 -2.16 32.76
N ALA A 172 16.10 -1.39 33.48
CA ALA A 172 17.50 -1.70 33.72
C ALA A 172 17.65 -2.89 34.67
#